data_AF-A0A1H7XWV1-F1
#
_entry.id   AF-A0A1H7XWV1-F1
#
_cell.length_a   1.000
_cell.length_b   1.000
_cell.length_c   1.000
_cell.angle_alpha   90.00
_cell.angle_beta   90.00
_cell.angle_gamma   90.00
#
_symmetry.space_group_name_H-M   'P 1'
#
loop_
_entity.id
_entity.type
_entity.pdbx_description
1 polymer ?
#
loop_
_entity_poly.entity_id
_entity_poly.type
_entity_poly.pdbx_seq_one_letter_code
_entity_poly.pdbx_strand_id
1 'polypeptide(L)'
;MVPAKVYFDYLRNAFKSHRVRGYCVGQKRNGKTCIFEKDGKLLVAEVKGKVLYNPKEYDYEYIWMACEDIIARLARDEEHRQKIWMSWASPTNWEEKMDEEIKIRRVVSKDVLDAVKNVLKEIDMYSLIEHGASDDEFDTEAEMIVEQIKAGTSIEEISGIIADVINKMFDVNIGRLKYLKEAKKIYEVMHKL
;
A
#
# COMPACT_ATOMS: atom_id res chain seq x y z
N MET A 1 12.98 -5.60 -22.05
CA MET A 1 12.12 -5.78 -20.85
C MET A 1 11.76 -7.26 -20.75
N VAL A 2 11.96 -7.90 -19.59
CA VAL A 2 11.60 -9.31 -19.39
C VAL A 2 10.07 -9.46 -19.44
N PRO A 3 9.50 -10.38 -20.23
CA PRO A 3 8.04 -10.55 -20.31
C PRO A 3 7.43 -10.95 -18.97
N ALA A 4 6.22 -10.44 -18.66
CA ALA A 4 5.51 -10.75 -17.41
C ALA A 4 5.35 -12.26 -17.14
N LYS A 5 5.16 -13.04 -18.22
CA LYS A 5 5.09 -14.50 -18.17
C LYS A 5 6.32 -15.13 -17.51
N VAL A 6 7.51 -14.59 -17.78
CA VAL A 6 8.78 -15.10 -17.25
C VAL A 6 8.85 -14.88 -15.73
N TYR A 7 8.45 -13.69 -15.24
CA TYR A 7 8.33 -13.45 -13.80
C TYR A 7 7.36 -14.41 -13.12
N PHE A 8 6.23 -14.67 -13.76
CA PHE A 8 5.22 -15.59 -13.25
C PHE A 8 5.68 -17.06 -13.26
N ASP A 9 6.53 -17.46 -14.20
CA ASP A 9 7.17 -18.77 -14.20
C ASP A 9 8.14 -18.91 -13.02
N TYR A 10 9.02 -17.92 -12.81
CA TYR A 10 9.95 -17.93 -11.68
C TYR A 10 9.23 -17.88 -10.33
N LEU A 11 8.19 -17.06 -10.20
CA LEU A 11 7.43 -16.95 -8.95
C LEU A 11 6.73 -18.27 -8.61
N ARG A 12 6.14 -18.94 -9.60
CA ARG A 12 5.55 -20.27 -9.43
C ARG A 12 6.59 -21.29 -8.96
N ASN A 13 7.80 -21.24 -9.50
CA ASN A 13 8.88 -22.15 -9.10
C ASN A 13 9.35 -21.85 -7.67
N ALA A 14 9.53 -20.59 -7.31
CA ALA A 14 9.92 -20.19 -5.95
C ALA A 14 8.88 -20.65 -4.91
N PHE A 15 7.59 -20.44 -5.16
CA PHE A 15 6.51 -20.92 -4.29
C PHE A 15 6.48 -22.44 -4.15
N LYS A 16 6.73 -23.19 -5.24
CA LYS A 16 6.83 -24.66 -5.18
C LYS A 16 8.01 -25.10 -4.32
N SER A 17 9.20 -24.55 -4.56
CA SER A 17 10.43 -24.91 -3.83
C SER A 17 10.32 -24.63 -2.33
N HIS A 18 9.59 -23.58 -1.95
CA HIS A 18 9.40 -23.18 -0.56
C HIS A 18 8.10 -23.70 0.06
N ARG A 19 7.40 -24.62 -0.62
CA ARG A 19 6.15 -25.25 -0.15
C ARG A 19 5.06 -24.25 0.24
N VAL A 20 5.03 -23.10 -0.44
CA VAL A 20 3.98 -22.08 -0.26
C VAL A 20 2.66 -22.64 -0.77
N ARG A 21 1.60 -22.49 0.02
CA ARG A 21 0.24 -22.96 -0.32
C ARG A 21 -0.69 -21.76 -0.52
N GLY A 22 -1.86 -22.01 -1.09
CA GLY A 22 -2.91 -20.98 -1.18
C GLY A 22 -2.73 -19.95 -2.30
N TYR A 23 -1.80 -20.13 -3.24
CA TYR A 23 -1.52 -19.16 -4.29
C TYR A 23 -2.16 -19.50 -5.65
N CYS A 24 -2.31 -18.49 -6.51
CA CYS A 24 -2.51 -18.61 -7.95
C CYS A 24 -1.75 -17.50 -8.70
N VAL A 25 -1.11 -17.82 -9.81
CA VAL A 25 -0.31 -16.87 -10.59
C VAL A 25 -0.77 -16.91 -12.04
N GLY A 26 -1.01 -15.74 -12.62
CA GLY A 26 -1.48 -15.54 -13.99
C GLY A 26 -2.98 -15.73 -14.20
N GLN A 27 -3.74 -16.11 -13.17
CA GLN A 27 -5.18 -16.30 -13.27
C GLN A 27 -5.88 -16.17 -11.91
N LYS A 28 -7.20 -15.93 -11.94
CA LYS A 28 -8.07 -15.84 -10.77
C LYS A 28 -8.57 -17.24 -10.37
N ARG A 29 -8.44 -17.62 -9.09
CA ARG A 29 -8.99 -18.89 -8.57
C ARG A 29 -9.59 -18.72 -7.17
N ASN A 30 -10.82 -19.21 -7.00
CA ASN A 30 -11.50 -19.18 -5.69
C ASN A 30 -10.70 -19.90 -4.60
N GLY A 31 -10.66 -19.31 -3.40
CA GLY A 31 -9.95 -19.81 -2.23
C GLY A 31 -8.43 -19.64 -2.30
N LYS A 32 -7.94 -18.70 -3.13
CA LYS A 32 -6.50 -18.45 -3.33
C LYS A 32 -6.17 -16.96 -3.29
N THR A 33 -4.97 -16.64 -2.84
CA THR A 33 -4.31 -15.35 -3.10
C THR A 33 -3.75 -15.40 -4.51
N CYS A 34 -4.22 -14.51 -5.37
CA CYS A 34 -3.95 -14.54 -6.80
C CYS A 34 -3.21 -13.28 -7.23
N ILE A 35 -2.30 -13.43 -8.19
CA ILE A 35 -1.79 -12.35 -9.05
C ILE A 35 -2.26 -12.64 -10.47
N PHE A 36 -2.96 -11.70 -11.12
CA PHE A 36 -3.51 -11.89 -12.46
C PHE A 36 -3.69 -10.57 -13.19
N GLU A 37 -3.76 -10.62 -14.51
CA GLU A 37 -4.05 -9.44 -15.34
C GLU A 37 -5.55 -9.10 -15.30
N LYS A 38 -5.85 -7.81 -15.13
CA LYS A 38 -7.20 -7.27 -15.25
C LYS A 38 -7.10 -5.84 -15.79
N ASP A 39 -7.83 -5.54 -16.86
CA ASP A 39 -7.95 -4.20 -17.44
C ASP A 39 -6.58 -3.55 -17.76
N GLY A 40 -5.63 -4.34 -18.26
CA GLY A 40 -4.27 -3.89 -18.59
C GLY A 40 -3.34 -3.68 -17.39
N LYS A 41 -3.77 -4.04 -16.18
CA LYS A 41 -3.00 -3.96 -14.95
C LYS A 41 -2.81 -5.32 -14.30
N LEU A 42 -1.84 -5.40 -13.40
CA LEU A 42 -1.64 -6.55 -12.52
C LEU A 42 -2.43 -6.35 -11.23
N LEU A 43 -3.26 -7.32 -10.88
CA LEU A 43 -4.07 -7.31 -9.67
C LEU A 43 -3.63 -8.42 -8.73
N VAL A 44 -3.33 -8.05 -7.47
CA VAL A 44 -3.04 -8.98 -6.38
C VAL A 44 -4.21 -8.95 -5.38
N ALA A 45 -4.87 -10.09 -5.19
CA ALA A 45 -6.03 -10.18 -4.32
C ALA A 45 -6.26 -11.60 -3.77
N GLU A 46 -6.88 -11.68 -2.59
CA GLU A 46 -7.52 -12.92 -2.14
C GLU A 46 -8.88 -13.09 -2.82
N VAL A 47 -9.14 -14.27 -3.38
CA VAL A 47 -10.38 -14.52 -4.13
C VAL A 47 -11.30 -15.41 -3.30
N LYS A 48 -12.50 -14.90 -2.96
CA LYS A 48 -13.55 -15.68 -2.30
C LYS A 48 -14.87 -15.53 -3.07
N GLY A 49 -15.24 -16.57 -3.81
CA GLY A 49 -16.34 -16.56 -4.77
C GLY A 49 -16.08 -15.53 -5.88
N LYS A 50 -17.01 -14.58 -6.03
CA LYS A 50 -16.87 -13.47 -6.97
C LYS A 50 -16.10 -12.28 -6.38
N VAL A 51 -15.98 -12.19 -5.06
CA VAL A 51 -15.42 -11.05 -4.32
C VAL A 51 -13.90 -11.14 -4.25
N LEU A 52 -13.25 -9.97 -4.36
CA LEU A 52 -11.82 -9.78 -4.19
C LEU A 52 -11.56 -9.11 -2.84
N TYR A 53 -10.73 -9.74 -2.01
CA TYR A 53 -10.33 -9.23 -0.70
C TYR A 53 -8.92 -8.67 -0.80
N ASN A 54 -8.72 -7.49 -0.18
CA ASN A 54 -7.47 -6.74 -0.21
C ASN A 54 -6.92 -6.56 -1.65
N PRO A 55 -7.72 -6.13 -2.65
CA PRO A 55 -7.24 -5.95 -4.00
C PRO A 55 -6.21 -4.83 -4.06
N LYS A 56 -5.09 -5.08 -4.75
CA LYS A 56 -4.09 -4.06 -5.06
C LYS A 56 -3.67 -4.15 -6.51
N GLU A 57 -3.75 -3.02 -7.20
CA GLU A 57 -3.40 -2.88 -8.61
C GLU A 57 -1.99 -2.36 -8.77
N TYR A 58 -1.33 -2.82 -9.83
CA TYR A 58 0.02 -2.47 -10.20
C TYR A 58 0.08 -2.29 -11.72
N ASP A 59 0.73 -1.23 -12.17
CA ASP A 59 1.11 -1.12 -13.58
C ASP A 59 2.19 -2.15 -13.90
N TYR A 60 2.30 -2.52 -15.18
CA TYR A 60 3.21 -3.57 -15.63
C TYR A 60 4.69 -3.26 -15.35
N GLU A 61 5.07 -1.98 -15.31
CA GLU A 61 6.40 -1.54 -14.91
C GLU A 61 6.72 -1.87 -13.44
N TYR A 62 5.68 -2.02 -12.61
CA TYR A 62 5.77 -2.40 -11.19
C TYR A 62 5.45 -3.88 -10.94
N ILE A 63 5.63 -4.76 -11.95
CA ILE A 63 5.46 -6.22 -11.80
C ILE A 63 6.25 -6.80 -10.62
N TRP A 64 7.40 -6.20 -10.32
CA TRP A 64 8.21 -6.54 -9.16
C TRP A 64 7.44 -6.36 -7.85
N MET A 65 6.81 -5.20 -7.66
CA MET A 65 6.01 -4.90 -6.47
C MET A 65 4.79 -5.81 -6.37
N ALA A 66 4.16 -6.14 -7.50
CA ALA A 66 3.05 -7.10 -7.52
C ALA A 66 3.49 -8.50 -7.06
N CYS A 67 4.69 -8.93 -7.48
CA CYS A 67 5.26 -10.21 -7.05
C CYS A 67 5.68 -10.18 -5.57
N GLU A 68 6.26 -9.09 -5.08
CA GLU A 68 6.61 -8.92 -3.66
C GLU A 68 5.36 -8.95 -2.77
N ASP A 69 4.28 -8.28 -3.17
CA ASP A 69 3.01 -8.26 -2.43
C ASP A 69 2.40 -9.65 -2.27
N ILE A 70 2.31 -10.44 -3.35
CA ILE A 70 1.81 -11.81 -3.23
C ILE A 70 2.74 -12.70 -2.40
N ILE A 71 4.06 -12.49 -2.43
CA ILE A 71 5.00 -13.19 -1.54
C ILE A 71 4.73 -12.80 -0.08
N ALA A 72 4.62 -11.50 0.22
CA ALA A 72 4.39 -10.99 1.57
C ALA A 72 3.09 -11.51 2.19
N ARG A 73 2.04 -11.67 1.39
CA ARG A 73 0.74 -12.24 1.83
C ARG A 73 0.80 -13.73 2.17
N LEU A 74 1.77 -14.45 1.62
CA LEU A 74 1.83 -15.92 1.68
C LEU A 74 3.04 -16.45 2.46
N ALA A 75 4.04 -15.62 2.70
CA ALA A 75 5.16 -15.94 3.57
C ALA A 75 4.68 -16.16 5.01
N ARG A 76 5.45 -16.94 5.76
CA ARG A 76 5.13 -17.28 7.16
C ARG A 76 5.70 -16.24 8.12
N ASP A 77 6.87 -15.75 7.77
CA ASP A 77 7.72 -14.86 8.52
C ASP A 77 8.72 -14.20 7.54
N GLU A 78 9.53 -13.29 8.07
CA GLU A 78 10.53 -12.53 7.32
C GLU A 78 11.60 -13.42 6.67
N GLU A 79 12.06 -14.46 7.38
CA GLU A 79 13.08 -15.38 6.88
C GLU A 79 12.54 -16.20 5.69
N HIS A 80 11.30 -16.68 5.80
CA HIS A 80 10.61 -17.39 4.73
C HIS A 80 10.40 -16.49 3.52
N ARG A 81 10.04 -15.22 3.75
CA ARG A 81 9.91 -14.20 2.69
C ARG A 81 11.23 -14.03 1.95
N GLN A 82 12.33 -13.82 2.67
CA GLN A 82 13.66 -13.65 2.08
C GLN A 82 14.08 -14.88 1.24
N LYS A 83 13.83 -16.10 1.72
CA LYS A 83 14.14 -17.33 0.96
C LYS A 83 13.36 -17.42 -0.36
N ILE A 84 12.06 -17.13 -0.33
CA ILE A 84 11.23 -17.09 -1.55
C ILE A 84 11.74 -16.01 -2.50
N TRP A 85 12.04 -14.83 -1.96
CA TRP A 85 12.52 -13.67 -2.69
C TRP A 85 13.83 -13.97 -3.43
N MET A 86 14.83 -14.49 -2.70
CA MET A 86 16.12 -14.90 -3.29
C MET A 86 15.93 -15.95 -4.38
N SER A 87 15.06 -16.94 -4.18
CA SER A 87 14.79 -17.98 -5.18
C SER A 87 14.05 -17.46 -6.41
N TRP A 88 13.21 -16.44 -6.25
CA TRP A 88 12.46 -15.83 -7.35
C TRP A 88 13.31 -14.83 -8.13
N ALA A 89 14.17 -14.07 -7.44
CA ALA A 89 15.03 -13.02 -8.02
C ALA A 89 16.34 -13.58 -8.62
N SER A 90 16.89 -14.67 -8.08
CA SER A 90 18.14 -15.31 -8.53
C SER A 90 18.22 -15.72 -10.01
N PRO A 91 17.16 -16.25 -10.68
CA PRO A 91 17.25 -16.69 -12.08
C PRO A 91 17.10 -15.56 -13.10
N THR A 92 17.04 -14.31 -12.63
CA THR A 92 16.90 -13.14 -13.48
C THR A 92 18.19 -12.32 -13.39
N ASN A 93 18.79 -11.94 -14.52
CA ASN A 93 20.09 -11.27 -14.61
C ASN A 93 20.02 -9.80 -14.11
N TRP A 94 19.74 -9.58 -12.81
CA TRP A 94 19.46 -8.27 -12.19
C TRP A 94 20.61 -7.71 -11.34
N GLU A 95 21.77 -8.35 -11.33
CA GLU A 95 22.97 -7.82 -10.68
C GLU A 95 23.37 -6.43 -11.22
N GLU A 96 22.90 -6.01 -12.40
CA GLU A 96 23.13 -4.67 -12.96
C GLU A 96 22.20 -3.54 -12.45
N LYS A 97 21.22 -3.80 -11.56
CA LYS A 97 20.18 -2.79 -11.20
C LYS A 97 20.06 -2.41 -9.74
N MET A 98 21.06 -2.72 -8.91
CA MET A 98 21.04 -2.36 -7.49
C MET A 98 22.15 -1.37 -7.15
N ASP A 99 21.91 -0.09 -7.48
CA ASP A 99 22.63 1.07 -6.90
C ASP A 99 21.66 2.11 -6.32
N GLU A 100 20.36 1.82 -6.24
CA GLU A 100 19.37 2.72 -5.63
C GLU A 100 18.65 2.06 -4.46
N GLU A 101 18.66 2.76 -3.32
CA GLU A 101 17.92 2.41 -2.11
C GLU A 101 16.42 2.30 -2.42
N ILE A 102 15.86 1.10 -2.30
CA ILE A 102 14.44 0.84 -2.56
C ILE A 102 13.61 1.45 -1.42
N LYS A 103 13.14 2.68 -1.61
CA LYS A 103 12.11 3.30 -0.78
C LYS A 103 10.74 2.77 -1.21
N ILE A 104 10.17 1.85 -0.43
CA ILE A 104 8.82 1.31 -0.64
C ILE A 104 7.81 2.45 -0.42
N ARG A 105 7.46 3.18 -1.48
CA ARG A 105 6.32 4.11 -1.44
C ARG A 105 5.04 3.28 -1.46
N ARG A 106 4.30 3.29 -0.34
CA ARG A 106 2.95 2.73 -0.26
C ARG A 106 2.05 3.52 -1.21
N VAL A 107 1.54 2.87 -2.25
CA VAL A 107 0.45 3.43 -3.05
C VAL A 107 -0.81 3.36 -2.19
N VAL A 108 -1.07 4.43 -1.44
CA VAL A 108 -2.38 4.65 -0.86
C VAL A 108 -3.31 5.12 -1.97
N SER A 109 -4.56 4.65 -1.96
CA SER A 109 -5.53 5.04 -2.97
C SER A 109 -5.60 6.56 -3.01
N LYS A 110 -5.53 7.14 -4.21
CA LYS A 110 -5.64 8.59 -4.43
C LYS A 110 -6.80 9.20 -3.63
N ASP A 111 -7.93 8.50 -3.56
CA ASP A 111 -9.10 8.88 -2.77
C ASP A 111 -8.82 9.13 -1.28
N VAL A 112 -7.98 8.31 -0.63
CA VAL A 112 -7.63 8.45 0.79
C VAL A 112 -6.63 9.60 0.97
N LEU A 113 -5.68 9.75 0.05
CA LEU A 113 -4.77 10.91 0.07
C LEU A 113 -5.55 12.21 -0.09
N ASP A 114 -6.46 12.27 -1.06
CA ASP A 114 -7.34 13.42 -1.29
C ASP A 114 -8.24 13.69 -0.07
N ALA A 115 -8.76 12.64 0.58
CA ALA A 115 -9.53 12.78 1.82
C ALA A 115 -8.72 13.38 2.98
N VAL A 116 -7.47 12.92 3.15
CA VAL A 116 -6.55 13.46 4.17
C VAL A 116 -6.20 14.92 3.85
N LYS A 117 -5.89 15.25 2.60
CA LYS A 117 -5.63 16.64 2.18
C LYS A 117 -6.81 17.55 2.50
N ASN A 118 -8.04 17.13 2.16
CA ASN A 118 -9.24 17.91 2.46
C ASN A 118 -9.44 18.10 3.96
N VAL A 119 -9.20 17.06 4.76
CA VAL A 119 -9.25 17.16 6.23
C VAL A 119 -8.23 18.17 6.76
N LEU A 120 -6.99 18.16 6.26
CA LEU A 120 -5.97 19.10 6.71
C LEU A 120 -6.28 20.53 6.30
N LYS A 121 -6.86 20.75 5.12
CA LYS A 121 -7.40 22.06 4.70
C LYS A 121 -8.55 22.55 5.57
N GLU A 122 -9.37 21.65 6.10
CA GLU A 122 -10.42 22.03 7.06
C GLU A 122 -9.87 22.34 8.45
N ILE A 123 -8.81 21.63 8.86
CA ILE A 123 -8.11 21.89 10.12
C ILE A 123 -7.39 23.24 10.03
N ASP A 124 -6.80 23.54 8.86
CA ASP A 124 -6.07 24.75 8.51
C ASP A 124 -5.20 25.24 9.66
N MET A 125 -4.18 24.45 10.03
CA MET A 125 -3.34 24.79 11.18
C MET A 125 -2.69 26.14 10.94
N TYR A 126 -2.85 27.06 11.91
CA TYR A 126 -2.46 28.48 11.80
C TYR A 126 -3.21 29.30 10.73
N SER A 127 -4.36 28.83 10.25
CA SER A 127 -5.19 29.53 9.25
C SER A 127 -4.41 29.87 7.97
N LEU A 128 -3.48 29.02 7.54
CA LEU A 128 -2.57 29.30 6.43
C LEU A 128 -3.33 29.45 5.11
N ILE A 129 -4.30 28.56 4.84
CA ILE A 129 -5.13 28.61 3.64
C ILE A 129 -6.03 29.85 3.67
N GLU A 130 -6.64 30.14 4.81
CA GLU A 130 -7.42 31.38 5.00
C GLU A 130 -6.59 32.63 4.67
N HIS A 131 -5.29 32.62 4.97
CA HIS A 131 -4.36 33.72 4.71
C HIS A 131 -3.66 33.64 3.34
N GLY A 132 -4.11 32.77 2.45
CA GLY A 132 -3.70 32.74 1.05
C GLY A 132 -2.50 31.83 0.74
N ALA A 133 -2.16 30.89 1.64
CA ALA A 133 -1.26 29.80 1.29
C ALA A 133 -1.82 28.97 0.12
N SER A 134 -0.92 28.31 -0.60
CA SER A 134 -1.29 27.55 -1.79
C SER A 134 -2.06 26.28 -1.45
N ASP A 135 -2.79 25.76 -2.43
CA ASP A 135 -3.64 24.58 -2.27
C ASP A 135 -2.88 23.28 -1.91
N ASP A 136 -1.57 23.28 -2.04
CA ASP A 136 -0.63 22.19 -1.74
C ASP A 136 0.11 22.35 -0.40
N GLU A 137 -0.23 23.37 0.40
CA GLU A 137 0.45 23.69 1.67
C GLU A 137 0.59 22.47 2.60
N PHE A 138 -0.45 21.62 2.67
CA PHE A 138 -0.50 20.47 3.56
C PHE A 138 -0.16 19.13 2.89
N ASP A 139 0.47 19.15 1.72
CA ASP A 139 0.78 17.92 0.97
C ASP A 139 1.76 17.02 1.72
N THR A 140 2.74 17.61 2.41
CA THR A 140 3.75 16.87 3.18
C THR A 140 3.11 16.13 4.36
N GLU A 141 2.27 16.81 5.14
CA GLU A 141 1.53 16.26 6.28
C GLU A 141 0.57 15.17 5.80
N ALA A 142 -0.08 15.39 4.67
CA ALA A 142 -0.99 14.41 4.08
C ALA A 142 -0.25 13.11 3.77
N GLU A 143 0.92 13.18 3.13
CA GLU A 143 1.76 12.00 2.85
C GLU A 143 2.18 11.29 4.15
N MET A 144 2.63 12.04 5.16
CA MET A 144 3.05 11.47 6.46
C MET A 144 1.93 10.74 7.20
N ILE A 145 0.70 11.25 7.14
CA ILE A 145 -0.48 10.61 7.73
C ILE A 145 -0.82 9.33 6.95
N VAL A 146 -0.85 9.45 5.63
CA VAL A 146 -1.21 8.39 4.70
C VAL A 146 -0.25 7.18 4.80
N GLU A 147 1.04 7.41 5.03
CA GLU A 147 2.03 6.33 5.24
C GLU A 147 1.71 5.45 6.46
N GLN A 148 1.11 6.03 7.50
CA GLN A 148 0.85 5.39 8.79
C GLN A 148 -0.49 4.66 8.84
N ILE A 149 -1.49 5.12 8.07
CA ILE A 149 -2.83 4.55 8.04
C ILE A 149 -2.87 3.19 7.29
N LYS A 150 -3.74 2.27 7.74
CA LYS A 150 -3.93 0.91 7.19
C LYS A 150 -5.42 0.56 7.17
N ALA A 151 -5.82 -0.41 6.34
CA ALA A 151 -7.24 -0.82 6.21
C ALA A 151 -7.89 -1.34 7.51
N GLY A 152 -7.13 -1.60 8.58
CA GLY A 152 -7.65 -1.97 9.90
C GLY A 152 -7.52 -0.87 10.95
N THR A 153 -7.03 0.32 10.58
CA THR A 153 -6.84 1.44 11.50
C THR A 153 -8.19 2.00 11.91
N SER A 154 -8.44 2.04 13.21
CA SER A 154 -9.66 2.59 13.81
C SER A 154 -9.74 4.12 13.66
N ILE A 155 -10.92 4.69 13.87
CA ILE A 155 -11.14 6.14 13.85
C ILE A 155 -10.26 6.83 14.90
N GLU A 156 -10.15 6.24 16.10
CA GLU A 156 -9.33 6.74 17.20
C GLU A 156 -7.83 6.73 16.85
N GLU A 157 -7.37 5.68 16.18
CA GLU A 157 -5.98 5.61 15.70
C GLU A 157 -5.71 6.61 14.59
N ILE A 158 -6.63 6.79 13.63
CA ILE A 158 -6.52 7.82 12.57
C ILE A 158 -6.44 9.21 13.22
N SER A 159 -7.31 9.51 14.19
CA SER A 159 -7.28 10.78 14.94
C SER A 159 -5.93 10.97 15.64
N GLY A 160 -5.39 9.91 16.25
CA GLY A 160 -4.08 9.92 16.88
C GLY A 160 -2.96 10.23 15.90
N ILE A 161 -2.97 9.61 14.71
CA ILE A 161 -1.97 9.84 13.66
C ILE A 161 -2.01 11.29 13.18
N ILE A 162 -3.21 11.85 12.96
CA ILE A 162 -3.36 13.26 12.56
C ILE A 162 -2.74 14.17 13.63
N ALA A 163 -3.09 13.95 14.91
CA ALA A 163 -2.56 14.75 16.00
C ALA A 163 -1.03 14.64 16.12
N ASP A 164 -0.48 13.43 15.99
CA ASP A 164 0.98 13.20 16.09
C ASP A 164 1.74 13.91 14.95
N VAL A 165 1.22 13.87 13.72
CA VAL A 165 1.84 14.56 12.57
C VAL A 165 1.78 16.08 12.75
N ILE A 166 0.62 16.61 13.16
CA ILE A 166 0.47 18.05 13.39
C ILE A 166 1.36 18.52 14.54
N ASN A 167 1.40 17.80 15.66
CA ASN A 167 2.28 18.10 16.79
C ASN A 167 3.75 18.18 16.36
N LYS A 168 4.17 17.25 15.50
CA LYS A 168 5.53 17.19 14.97
C LYS A 168 5.84 18.34 14.01
N MET A 169 4.93 18.66 13.09
CA MET A 169 5.17 19.64 12.02
C MET A 169 5.01 21.10 12.48
N PHE A 170 4.13 21.33 13.45
CA PHE A 170 3.77 22.68 13.92
C PHE A 170 4.23 22.99 15.35
N ASP A 171 4.97 22.08 15.98
CA ASP A 171 5.48 22.18 17.37
C ASP A 171 4.37 22.51 18.39
N VAL A 172 3.28 21.74 18.32
CA VAL A 172 2.10 21.88 19.18
C VAL A 172 1.83 20.63 20.01
N ASN A 173 0.94 20.73 21.00
CA ASN A 173 0.57 19.61 21.88
C ASN A 173 -0.95 19.37 21.87
N ILE A 174 -1.42 18.75 20.80
CA ILE A 174 -2.81 18.39 20.56
C ILE A 174 -3.04 16.96 21.03
N GLY A 175 -4.13 16.78 21.79
CA GLY A 175 -4.56 15.48 22.25
C GLY A 175 -4.99 14.57 21.10
N ARG A 176 -4.63 13.28 21.21
CA ARG A 176 -4.85 12.26 20.16
C ARG A 176 -6.32 12.07 19.72
N LEU A 177 -7.28 12.49 20.54
CA LEU A 177 -8.72 12.38 20.25
C LEU A 177 -9.33 13.69 19.70
N LYS A 178 -8.52 14.73 19.49
CA LYS A 178 -9.00 16.04 19.02
C LYS A 178 -9.69 15.95 17.65
N TYR A 179 -9.20 15.07 16.78
CA TYR A 179 -9.58 15.00 15.36
C TYR A 179 -10.50 13.82 15.03
N LEU A 180 -11.31 13.35 15.99
CA LEU A 180 -12.21 12.20 15.77
C LEU A 180 -13.22 12.44 14.64
N LYS A 181 -13.72 13.68 14.49
CA LYS A 181 -14.69 14.04 13.44
C LYS A 181 -14.05 13.96 12.05
N GLU A 182 -12.83 14.47 11.94
CA GLU A 182 -12.02 14.50 10.73
C GLU A 182 -11.55 13.08 10.37
N ALA A 183 -11.09 12.33 11.37
CA ALA A 183 -10.68 10.94 11.24
C ALA A 183 -11.81 10.05 10.70
N LYS A 184 -13.06 10.31 11.10
CA LYS A 184 -14.23 9.60 10.58
C LYS A 184 -14.39 9.78 9.07
N LYS A 185 -14.12 10.97 8.51
CA LYS A 185 -14.19 11.23 7.07
C LYS A 185 -13.19 10.38 6.29
N ILE A 186 -11.96 10.30 6.80
CA ILE A 186 -10.91 9.46 6.21
C ILE A 186 -11.28 7.98 6.31
N TYR A 187 -11.78 7.56 7.48
CA TYR A 187 -12.24 6.19 7.72
C TYR A 187 -13.36 5.77 6.75
N GLU A 188 -14.37 6.61 6.54
CA GLU A 188 -15.46 6.34 5.59
C GLU A 188 -14.94 6.12 4.16
N VAL A 189 -13.93 6.90 3.72
CA VAL A 189 -13.31 6.74 2.40
C VAL A 189 -12.47 5.46 2.32
N MET A 190 -11.77 5.10 3.39
CA MET A 190 -11.00 3.85 3.45
C MET A 190 -11.89 2.60 3.41
N HIS A 191 -13.09 2.70 4.00
CA HIS A 191 -13.99 1.57 4.20
C HIS A 191 -15.17 1.51 3.24
N LYS A 192 -15.27 2.44 2.27
CA LYS A 192 -16.32 2.53 1.23
C LYS A 192 -17.25 1.31 1.17
N LEU A 193 -18.35 1.43 1.92
CA LEU A 193 -19.68 0.87 1.58
C LEU A 193 -20.20 1.56 0.32
#